data_AF-S2CY59-F1
#
_entry.id   AF-S2CY59-F1
#
_cell.length_a   1.000
_cell.length_b   1.000
_cell.length_c   1.000
_cell.angle_alpha   90.00
_cell.angle_beta   90.00
_cell.angle_gamma   90.00
#
_symmetry.space_group_name_H-M   'P 1'
#
loop_
_entity.id
_entity.type
_entity.pdbx_description
1 polymer ?
#
loop_
_entity_poly.entity_id
_entity_poly.type
_entity_poly.pdbx_seq_one_letter_code
_entity_poly.pdbx_strand_id
1 'polypeptide(L)'
;MFKYYLKAIVILFFCSCGRSNDIEKNKDKESSQKNSFEFERIGTKKFPLDSTTAGGGSNFQYVENEGKKLLCYLNTNQNTLIFYDYEQETLEYQLSIEKKGPNGVGEISGFLVHSTDSIFVYSNSGVRLYHLNQSGKIINIYDPKAKEDGLIIRPYVSGSMPMMKRGKHIILNSWGSQKEYYNNDTYPESLLLRVNLETKEMDYGFSYPEIYTKGVWGMQLHVMYNMLNPETSEIVVGFPIDDHLYVLGEGYVKKHPQGSKYFKGVVPLSTKSKISPPPPNQEVQNERSQTTYRTIHYDPYNEIYIRVVHKAISEEVLAMNDPVKSVFPKASLMIMDKEFKKLGEVDFDNNDYWINNIFINENGIHIMKMDFVNEDVLTFDVFDLKFPGTGKN
;
A
#
# COMPACT_ATOMS: atom_id res chain seq x y z
N MET A 1 61.93 8.19 -48.51
CA MET A 1 61.22 7.03 -49.12
C MET A 1 61.46 5.81 -48.25
N PHE A 2 60.54 5.52 -47.34
CA PHE A 2 60.65 4.44 -46.36
C PHE A 2 59.58 3.39 -46.66
N LYS A 3 59.97 2.16 -47.00
CA LYS A 3 59.11 0.97 -46.89
C LYS A 3 59.98 -0.23 -46.53
N TYR A 4 59.94 -0.62 -45.25
CA TYR A 4 60.37 -1.93 -44.78
C TYR A 4 59.19 -2.90 -44.81
N TYR A 5 59.48 -4.14 -45.21
CA TYR A 5 58.57 -5.26 -45.32
C TYR A 5 58.19 -5.81 -43.92
N LEU A 6 56.88 -5.96 -43.66
CA LEU A 6 56.36 -6.77 -42.56
C LEU A 6 55.58 -7.95 -43.16
N LYS A 7 56.03 -9.18 -42.87
CA LYS A 7 55.37 -10.42 -43.25
C LYS A 7 54.11 -10.62 -42.40
N ALA A 8 52.95 -10.70 -43.04
CA ALA A 8 51.70 -11.13 -42.42
C ALA A 8 51.42 -12.60 -42.78
N ILE A 9 51.15 -13.40 -41.75
CA ILE A 9 50.70 -14.80 -41.85
C ILE A 9 49.20 -14.78 -42.15
N VAL A 10 48.80 -15.44 -43.24
CA VAL A 10 47.40 -15.67 -43.62
C VAL A 10 46.96 -16.99 -42.99
N ILE A 11 45.93 -16.94 -42.15
CA ILE A 11 45.15 -18.12 -41.74
C ILE A 11 43.74 -17.91 -42.26
N LEU A 12 43.37 -18.70 -43.26
CA LEU A 12 42.01 -18.87 -43.78
C LEU A 12 41.27 -19.86 -42.87
N PHE A 13 40.16 -19.44 -42.28
CA PHE A 13 39.09 -20.36 -41.90
C PHE A 13 37.77 -19.87 -42.49
N PHE A 14 37.13 -20.79 -43.21
CA PHE A 14 35.92 -20.64 -44.00
C PHE A 14 34.72 -20.23 -43.14
N CYS A 15 34.11 -19.08 -43.44
CA CYS A 15 32.71 -18.81 -43.09
C CYS A 15 31.82 -19.25 -44.26
N SER A 16 31.11 -20.36 -44.10
CA SER A 16 29.99 -20.72 -44.97
C SER A 16 28.69 -20.29 -44.31
N CYS A 17 27.95 -19.41 -44.98
CA CYS A 17 26.58 -19.05 -44.64
C CYS A 17 25.65 -20.24 -44.88
N GLY A 18 24.93 -20.67 -43.85
CA GLY A 18 23.71 -21.47 -43.97
C GLY A 18 22.60 -20.73 -43.23
N ARG A 19 21.68 -20.14 -43.99
CA ARG A 19 20.52 -19.39 -43.49
C ARG A 19 19.28 -20.21 -43.83
N SER A 20 18.68 -20.86 -42.84
CA SER A 20 17.25 -21.20 -42.84
C SER A 20 16.81 -21.77 -41.50
N ASN A 21 15.84 -21.10 -40.89
CA ASN A 21 14.82 -21.59 -39.96
C ASN A 21 15.26 -22.15 -38.60
N ASP A 22 15.55 -21.24 -37.66
CA ASP A 22 15.42 -21.48 -36.21
C ASP A 22 14.75 -20.26 -35.53
N ILE A 23 13.61 -19.83 -36.07
CA ILE A 23 12.67 -18.93 -35.38
C ILE A 23 11.49 -19.80 -34.96
N GLU A 24 11.67 -20.62 -33.92
CA GLU A 24 10.60 -21.23 -33.10
C GLU A 24 11.24 -22.21 -32.12
N LYS A 25 11.87 -21.70 -31.04
CA LYS A 25 12.15 -22.46 -29.79
C LYS A 25 12.79 -21.62 -28.67
N ASN A 26 12.41 -20.36 -28.54
CA ASN A 26 12.79 -19.52 -27.38
C ASN A 26 11.62 -18.64 -26.91
N LYS A 27 10.46 -19.26 -26.76
CA LYS A 27 9.42 -18.84 -25.80
C LYS A 27 9.25 -20.04 -24.86
N ASP A 28 9.06 -19.79 -23.57
CA ASP A 28 8.95 -20.78 -22.47
C ASP A 28 10.24 -21.10 -21.70
N LYS A 29 10.98 -20.05 -21.35
CA LYS A 29 11.65 -20.00 -20.04
C LYS A 29 11.18 -18.77 -19.27
N GLU A 30 9.88 -18.70 -18.98
CA GLU A 30 9.44 -18.00 -17.78
C GLU A 30 10.03 -18.78 -16.60
N SER A 31 10.98 -18.20 -15.89
CA SER A 31 11.45 -18.76 -14.63
C SER A 31 10.29 -18.75 -13.66
N SER A 32 9.60 -19.87 -13.48
CA SER A 32 8.77 -20.10 -12.29
C SER A 32 9.72 -20.15 -11.10
N GLN A 33 10.06 -18.98 -10.56
CA GLN A 33 10.80 -18.88 -9.32
C GLN A 33 9.96 -19.57 -8.26
N LYS A 34 10.37 -20.79 -7.89
CA LYS A 34 9.71 -21.57 -6.85
C LYS A 34 9.79 -20.77 -5.56
N ASN A 35 8.65 -20.58 -4.88
CA ASN A 35 8.60 -19.91 -3.59
C ASN A 35 9.56 -20.60 -2.61
N SER A 36 10.30 -19.82 -1.84
CA SER A 36 11.19 -20.34 -0.80
C SER A 36 10.45 -20.68 0.51
N PHE A 37 9.12 -20.66 0.49
CA PHE A 37 8.25 -20.87 1.64
C PHE A 37 6.95 -21.55 1.19
N GLU A 38 6.25 -22.13 2.16
CA GLU A 38 4.86 -22.53 2.07
C GLU A 38 3.98 -21.43 2.68
N PHE A 39 2.83 -21.18 2.06
CA PHE A 39 1.87 -20.18 2.51
C PHE A 39 0.51 -20.83 2.58
N GLU A 40 -0.02 -20.98 3.79
CA GLU A 40 -1.23 -21.76 4.02
C GLU A 40 -2.18 -21.07 4.99
N ARG A 41 -3.49 -21.24 4.76
CA ARG A 41 -4.52 -20.79 5.69
C ARG A 41 -4.55 -21.73 6.88
N ILE A 42 -4.29 -21.19 8.07
CA ILE A 42 -4.23 -21.93 9.34
C ILE A 42 -5.44 -21.67 10.25
N GLY A 43 -6.26 -20.66 9.96
CA GLY A 43 -7.42 -20.35 10.78
C GLY A 43 -8.29 -19.23 10.24
N THR A 44 -9.24 -18.80 11.07
CA THR A 44 -10.13 -17.68 10.80
C THR A 44 -10.44 -16.96 12.12
N LYS A 45 -10.55 -15.63 12.07
CA LYS A 45 -11.04 -14.76 13.14
C LYS A 45 -12.34 -14.09 12.70
N LYS A 46 -13.33 -13.99 13.60
CA LYS A 46 -14.66 -13.45 13.30
C LYS A 46 -15.11 -12.44 14.35
N PHE A 47 -15.24 -11.18 13.96
CA PHE A 47 -15.64 -10.11 14.87
C PHE A 47 -17.07 -9.65 14.56
N PRO A 48 -18.01 -9.74 15.53
CA PRO A 48 -19.40 -9.37 15.30
C PRO A 48 -19.55 -7.87 15.09
N LEU A 49 -20.35 -7.48 14.11
CA LEU A 49 -20.75 -6.11 13.86
C LEU A 49 -22.13 -5.86 14.44
N ASP A 50 -22.37 -4.61 14.84
CA ASP A 50 -23.74 -4.15 15.14
C ASP A 50 -24.46 -3.75 13.85
N SER A 51 -25.80 -3.59 13.94
CA SER A 51 -26.65 -3.22 12.81
C SER A 51 -26.36 -1.85 12.19
N THR A 52 -25.42 -1.10 12.77
CA THR A 52 -25.04 0.25 12.35
C THR A 52 -23.61 0.31 11.82
N THR A 53 -22.93 -0.82 11.73
CA THR A 53 -21.57 -0.95 11.24
C THR A 53 -21.55 -1.69 9.92
N ALA A 54 -20.99 -1.08 8.88
CA ALA A 54 -20.91 -1.70 7.55
C ALA A 54 -19.84 -2.80 7.51
N GLY A 55 -20.16 -3.95 6.91
CA GLY A 55 -19.27 -5.12 6.74
C GLY A 55 -18.07 -4.93 5.79
N GLY A 56 -17.94 -3.77 5.16
CA GLY A 56 -16.90 -3.46 4.16
C GLY A 56 -15.87 -2.42 4.60
N GLY A 57 -15.71 -2.22 5.90
CA GLY A 57 -14.78 -1.26 6.47
C GLY A 57 -13.34 -1.40 5.99
N SER A 58 -12.64 -0.27 5.88
CA SER A 58 -11.18 -0.23 5.74
C SER A 58 -10.62 0.62 6.88
N ASN A 59 -9.40 0.32 7.31
CA ASN A 59 -8.70 0.89 8.49
C ASN A 59 -8.84 0.05 9.77
N PHE A 60 -7.93 -0.93 9.87
CA PHE A 60 -7.79 -1.83 11.01
C PHE A 60 -6.42 -1.62 11.65
N GLN A 61 -6.34 -1.73 12.97
CA GLN A 61 -5.08 -1.80 13.71
C GLN A 61 -5.15 -2.90 14.75
N TYR A 62 -4.16 -3.80 14.72
CA TYR A 62 -3.88 -4.66 15.85
C TYR A 62 -3.03 -3.89 16.85
N VAL A 63 -3.45 -3.88 18.11
CA VAL A 63 -2.81 -3.12 19.18
C VAL A 63 -2.66 -4.00 20.40
N GLU A 64 -1.45 -4.03 20.95
CA GLU A 64 -1.21 -4.59 22.28
C GLU A 64 -1.10 -3.46 23.29
N ASN A 65 -1.98 -3.45 24.29
CA ASN A 65 -2.02 -2.41 25.31
C ASN A 65 -2.18 -3.05 26.68
N GLU A 66 -1.17 -2.89 27.55
CA GLU A 66 -1.17 -3.44 28.92
C GLU A 66 -1.46 -4.96 28.97
N GLY A 67 -0.96 -5.71 27.98
CA GLY A 67 -1.17 -7.16 27.87
C GLY A 67 -2.50 -7.57 27.26
N LYS A 68 -3.40 -6.63 26.95
CA LYS A 68 -4.59 -6.90 26.13
C LYS A 68 -4.27 -6.77 24.65
N LYS A 69 -4.72 -7.74 23.87
CA LYS A 69 -4.61 -7.77 22.41
C LYS A 69 -5.93 -7.33 21.81
N LEU A 70 -5.92 -6.22 21.09
CA LEU A 70 -7.12 -5.57 20.59
C LEU A 70 -7.06 -5.47 19.07
N LEU A 71 -8.18 -5.76 18.41
CA LEU A 71 -8.40 -5.34 17.03
C LEU A 71 -9.26 -4.08 17.04
N CYS A 72 -8.71 -3.01 16.47
CA CYS A 72 -9.35 -1.70 16.40
C CYS A 72 -9.83 -1.45 14.97
N TYR A 73 -11.04 -0.92 14.83
CA TYR A 73 -11.66 -0.60 13.54
C TYR A 73 -12.39 0.74 13.59
N LEU A 74 -12.32 1.52 12.50
CA LEU A 74 -13.04 2.78 12.37
C LEU A 74 -14.39 2.60 11.67
N ASN A 75 -15.49 2.78 12.40
CA ASN A 75 -16.80 2.98 11.79
C ASN A 75 -16.99 4.46 11.41
N THR A 76 -16.74 4.78 10.14
CA THR A 76 -16.87 6.14 9.60
C THR A 76 -18.30 6.66 9.60
N ASN A 77 -19.31 5.79 9.53
CA ASN A 77 -20.72 6.20 9.53
C ASN A 77 -21.12 6.83 10.87
N GLN A 78 -20.59 6.28 11.96
CA GLN A 78 -20.89 6.72 13.32
C GLN A 78 -19.82 7.62 13.95
N ASN A 79 -18.65 7.75 13.32
CA ASN A 79 -17.50 8.45 13.89
C ASN A 79 -17.00 7.76 15.17
N THR A 80 -16.96 6.43 15.15
CA THR A 80 -16.69 5.58 16.32
C THR A 80 -15.51 4.67 16.04
N LEU A 81 -14.59 4.56 17.01
CA LEU A 81 -13.58 3.50 17.03
C LEU A 81 -14.13 2.30 17.80
N ILE A 82 -14.14 1.14 17.17
CA ILE A 82 -14.64 -0.11 17.74
C ILE A 82 -13.42 -0.96 18.13
N PHE A 83 -13.41 -1.44 19.37
CA PHE A 83 -12.34 -2.26 19.93
C PHE A 83 -12.87 -3.66 20.24
N TYR A 84 -12.27 -4.67 19.63
CA TYR A 84 -12.55 -6.07 19.89
C TYR A 84 -11.43 -6.69 20.71
N ASP A 85 -11.78 -7.57 21.65
CA ASP A 85 -10.83 -8.52 22.20
C ASP A 85 -10.45 -9.50 21.08
N TYR A 86 -9.17 -9.52 20.71
CA TYR A 86 -8.70 -10.32 19.58
C TYR A 86 -8.75 -11.83 19.86
N GLU A 87 -8.54 -12.24 21.12
CA GLU A 87 -8.50 -13.65 21.49
C GLU A 87 -9.90 -14.23 21.65
N GLN A 88 -10.81 -13.49 22.29
CA GLN A 88 -12.19 -13.89 22.52
C GLN A 88 -13.11 -13.61 21.33
N GLU A 89 -12.67 -12.79 20.37
CA GLU A 89 -13.46 -12.42 19.17
C GLU A 89 -14.77 -11.69 19.53
N THR A 90 -14.76 -10.97 20.65
CA THR A 90 -15.92 -10.24 21.19
C THR A 90 -15.67 -8.74 21.23
N LEU A 91 -16.75 -7.96 21.12
CA LEU A 91 -16.69 -6.51 21.34
C LEU A 91 -16.22 -6.23 22.79
N GLU A 92 -15.12 -5.48 22.93
CA GLU A 92 -14.64 -5.03 24.24
C GLU A 92 -15.28 -3.68 24.59
N TYR A 93 -15.15 -2.68 23.73
CA TYR A 93 -15.80 -1.38 23.88
C TYR A 93 -15.86 -0.59 22.57
N GLN A 94 -16.62 0.51 22.58
CA GLN A 94 -16.67 1.47 21.50
C GLN A 94 -16.33 2.87 22.04
N LEU A 95 -15.54 3.63 21.27
CA LEU A 95 -15.22 5.02 21.55
C LEU A 95 -15.89 5.92 20.52
N SER A 96 -17.04 6.49 20.89
CA SER A 96 -17.75 7.48 20.08
C SER A 96 -17.02 8.81 20.13
N ILE A 97 -16.65 9.34 18.96
CA ILE A 97 -15.91 10.60 18.87
C ILE A 97 -16.88 11.71 18.45
N GLU A 98 -16.94 12.78 19.26
CA GLU A 98 -17.86 13.89 19.02
C GLU A 98 -17.57 14.59 17.68
N LYS A 99 -18.59 14.78 16.83
CA LYS A 99 -18.46 15.59 15.60
C LYS A 99 -18.48 17.09 15.87
N LYS A 100 -19.12 17.53 16.96
CA LYS A 100 -19.37 18.93 17.32
C LYS A 100 -19.27 19.12 18.84
N GLY A 101 -19.11 20.36 19.28
CA GLY A 101 -18.99 20.69 20.71
C GLY A 101 -17.54 20.94 21.13
N PRO A 102 -17.26 21.08 22.44
CA PRO A 102 -15.93 21.40 22.94
C PRO A 102 -14.89 20.30 22.69
N ASN A 103 -15.32 19.04 22.51
CA ASN A 103 -14.46 17.93 22.07
C ASN A 103 -14.75 17.51 20.61
N GLY A 104 -15.43 18.37 19.84
CA GLY A 104 -15.81 18.06 18.46
C GLY A 104 -14.61 18.02 17.52
N VAL A 105 -14.34 16.88 16.90
CA VAL A 105 -13.24 16.71 15.92
C VAL A 105 -13.69 16.76 14.46
N GLY A 106 -15.01 16.81 14.22
CA GLY A 106 -15.59 16.63 12.89
C GLY A 106 -15.68 15.17 12.48
N GLU A 107 -15.69 14.91 11.17
CA GLU A 107 -15.72 13.56 10.62
C GLU A 107 -14.30 13.03 10.45
N ILE A 108 -14.01 11.89 11.07
CA ILE A 108 -12.70 11.26 11.04
C ILE A 108 -12.58 10.31 9.86
N SER A 109 -11.43 10.33 9.20
CA SER A 109 -11.11 9.48 8.04
C SER A 109 -10.07 8.41 8.36
N GLY A 110 -9.27 8.64 9.40
CA GLY A 110 -8.32 7.66 9.87
C GLY A 110 -7.80 7.95 11.27
N PHE A 111 -7.12 6.96 11.83
CA PHE A 111 -6.68 6.98 13.21
C PHE A 111 -5.33 6.28 13.38
N LEU A 112 -4.72 6.48 14.54
CA LEU A 112 -3.60 5.72 15.06
C LEU A 112 -3.79 5.55 16.57
N VAL A 113 -3.94 4.31 17.03
CA VAL A 113 -3.94 3.98 18.45
C VAL A 113 -2.49 3.77 18.88
N HIS A 114 -1.89 4.77 19.54
CA HIS A 114 -0.55 4.61 20.10
C HIS A 114 -0.60 3.79 21.40
N SER A 115 -1.65 4.03 22.19
CA SER A 115 -2.08 3.31 23.38
C SER A 115 -3.55 3.64 23.60
N THR A 116 -4.23 2.96 24.52
CA THR A 116 -5.65 3.25 24.80
C THR A 116 -5.88 4.66 25.34
N ASP A 117 -4.87 5.28 25.97
CA ASP A 117 -4.92 6.66 26.48
C ASP A 117 -4.30 7.70 25.53
N SER A 118 -3.77 7.28 24.38
CA SER A 118 -3.16 8.17 23.38
C SER A 118 -3.59 7.75 21.97
N ILE A 119 -4.69 8.34 21.50
CA ILE A 119 -5.28 8.03 20.20
C ILE A 119 -5.16 9.27 19.31
N PHE A 120 -4.58 9.12 18.12
CA PHE A 120 -4.58 10.18 17.11
C PHE A 120 -5.70 9.93 16.11
N VAL A 121 -6.44 10.97 15.75
CA VAL A 121 -7.46 10.91 14.71
C VAL A 121 -7.29 12.07 13.74
N TYR A 122 -7.50 11.81 12.46
CA TYR A 122 -7.44 12.81 11.42
C TYR A 122 -8.84 13.09 10.88
N SER A 123 -9.18 14.38 10.79
CA SER A 123 -10.43 14.83 10.16
C SER A 123 -10.14 15.47 8.80
N ASN A 124 -10.69 14.86 7.74
CA ASN A 124 -10.56 15.39 6.37
C ASN A 124 -11.24 16.75 6.21
N SER A 125 -12.43 16.94 6.81
CA SER A 125 -13.20 18.18 6.67
C SER A 125 -12.56 19.35 7.42
N GLY A 126 -11.94 19.07 8.56
CA GLY A 126 -11.20 20.07 9.33
C GLY A 126 -9.75 20.28 8.89
N VAL A 127 -9.19 19.35 8.10
CA VAL A 127 -7.74 19.24 7.80
C VAL A 127 -6.94 19.34 9.09
N ARG A 128 -7.31 18.52 10.08
CA ARG A 128 -6.77 18.59 11.45
C ARG A 128 -6.45 17.22 12.00
N LEU A 129 -5.32 17.17 12.70
CA LEU A 129 -4.90 16.03 13.50
C LEU A 129 -5.23 16.33 14.95
N TYR A 130 -6.01 15.46 15.57
CA TYR A 130 -6.38 15.55 16.98
C TYR A 130 -5.71 14.42 17.75
N HIS A 131 -5.22 14.74 18.95
CA HIS A 131 -4.74 13.76 19.92
C HIS A 131 -5.79 13.67 21.02
N LEU A 132 -6.31 12.47 21.23
CA LEU A 132 -7.41 12.15 22.14
C LEU A 132 -6.92 11.23 23.26
N ASN A 133 -7.57 11.34 24.41
CA ASN A 133 -7.43 10.36 25.48
C ASN A 133 -8.41 9.18 25.33
N GLN A 134 -8.37 8.22 26.26
CA GLN A 134 -9.26 7.04 26.29
C GLN A 134 -10.76 7.35 26.33
N SER A 135 -11.15 8.56 26.76
CA SER A 135 -12.55 9.01 26.80
C SER A 135 -12.97 9.84 25.58
N GLY A 136 -12.09 9.97 24.58
CA GLY A 136 -12.34 10.75 23.37
C GLY A 136 -12.20 12.26 23.57
N LYS A 137 -11.71 12.72 24.72
CA LYS A 137 -11.46 14.14 24.97
C LYS A 137 -10.18 14.58 24.27
N ILE A 138 -10.21 15.78 23.72
CA ILE A 138 -9.06 16.37 23.02
C ILE A 138 -7.97 16.73 24.05
N ILE A 139 -6.80 16.12 23.88
CA ILE A 139 -5.55 16.47 24.57
C ILE A 139 -4.84 17.59 23.79
N ASN A 140 -4.71 17.43 22.47
CA ASN A 140 -4.00 18.38 21.62
C ASN A 140 -4.58 18.45 20.21
N ILE A 141 -4.33 19.58 19.54
CA ILE A 141 -4.71 19.84 18.15
C ILE A 141 -3.48 20.29 17.39
N TYR A 142 -3.28 19.67 16.23
CA TYR A 142 -2.29 20.05 15.23
C TYR A 142 -3.03 20.45 13.95
N ASP A 143 -2.64 21.58 13.37
CA ASP A 143 -3.34 22.22 12.24
C ASP A 143 -2.48 22.15 10.97
N PRO A 144 -2.47 21.01 10.25
CA PRO A 144 -1.67 20.76 9.05
C PRO A 144 -2.13 21.56 7.82
N LYS A 145 -2.29 22.87 7.99
CA LYS A 145 -2.58 23.80 6.90
C LYS A 145 -1.33 24.02 6.05
N ALA A 146 -1.58 24.29 4.77
CA ALA A 146 -0.55 24.69 3.83
C ALA A 146 0.24 25.90 4.34
N LYS A 147 1.56 25.90 4.06
CA LYS A 147 2.37 27.12 4.16
C LYS A 147 1.81 28.16 3.19
N GLU A 148 1.98 29.44 3.52
CA GLU A 148 1.53 30.59 2.70
C GLU A 148 2.18 30.63 1.29
N ASP A 149 3.17 29.77 1.02
CA ASP A 149 3.95 29.68 -0.22
C ASP A 149 3.22 28.98 -1.39
N GLY A 150 1.96 28.58 -1.23
CA GLY A 150 1.14 28.02 -2.30
C GLY A 150 1.30 26.51 -2.51
N LEU A 151 2.05 25.80 -1.67
CA LEU A 151 2.08 24.33 -1.65
C LEU A 151 0.73 23.79 -1.16
N ILE A 152 -0.11 23.31 -2.08
CA ILE A 152 -1.39 22.68 -1.75
C ILE A 152 -1.13 21.24 -1.34
N ILE A 153 -0.95 21.02 -0.04
CA ILE A 153 -0.80 19.68 0.54
C ILE A 153 -2.13 19.26 1.14
N ARG A 154 -2.61 18.08 0.76
CA ARG A 154 -3.90 17.55 1.19
C ARG A 154 -3.66 16.23 1.93
N PRO A 155 -3.41 16.25 3.25
CA PRO A 155 -3.19 15.02 3.97
C PRO A 155 -4.41 14.11 3.85
N TYR A 156 -4.15 12.83 3.61
CA TYR A 156 -5.17 11.81 3.45
C TYR A 156 -4.75 10.58 4.24
N VAL A 157 -5.63 10.11 5.11
CA VAL A 157 -5.38 8.94 5.96
C VAL A 157 -6.48 7.94 5.71
N SER A 158 -6.09 6.69 5.48
CA SER A 158 -6.99 5.55 5.33
C SER A 158 -6.29 4.26 5.78
N GLY A 159 -6.97 3.12 5.73
CA GLY A 159 -6.34 1.82 6.05
C GLY A 159 -5.19 1.43 5.13
N SER A 160 -5.20 1.90 3.87
CA SER A 160 -4.12 1.67 2.89
C SER A 160 -3.06 2.78 2.88
N MET A 161 -3.32 3.89 3.58
CA MET A 161 -2.46 5.05 3.72
C MET A 161 -2.36 5.41 5.21
N PRO A 162 -1.75 4.53 6.04
CA PRO A 162 -1.83 4.64 7.47
C PRO A 162 -1.08 5.88 7.99
N MET A 163 -1.62 6.47 9.06
CA MET A 163 -0.90 7.41 9.91
C MET A 163 0.20 6.66 10.67
N MET A 164 1.40 7.21 10.70
CA MET A 164 2.55 6.58 11.36
C MET A 164 3.12 7.48 12.44
N LYS A 165 3.60 6.90 13.55
CA LYS A 165 4.37 7.63 14.57
C LYS A 165 5.84 7.22 14.47
N ARG A 166 6.73 8.19 14.23
CA ARG A 166 8.19 7.99 14.20
C ARG A 166 8.87 8.95 15.16
N GLY A 167 9.32 8.44 16.30
CA GLY A 167 9.86 9.25 17.40
C GLY A 167 8.83 10.29 17.86
N LYS A 168 9.21 11.57 17.78
CA LYS A 168 8.37 12.73 18.11
C LYS A 168 7.49 13.25 16.96
N HIS A 169 7.42 12.53 15.85
CA HIS A 169 6.63 12.96 14.68
C HIS A 169 5.45 12.04 14.42
N ILE A 170 4.31 12.63 14.06
CA ILE A 170 3.25 11.95 13.32
C ILE A 170 3.46 12.22 11.83
N ILE A 171 3.37 11.17 11.02
CA ILE A 171 3.61 11.22 9.58
C ILE A 171 2.32 10.85 8.87
N LEU A 172 1.89 11.72 7.97
CA LEU A 172 0.66 11.61 7.20
C LEU A 172 1.00 11.55 5.72
N ASN A 173 0.32 10.66 5.00
CA ASN A 173 0.31 10.72 3.54
C ASN A 173 -0.37 11.99 3.09
N SER A 174 0.08 12.53 1.98
CA SER A 174 -0.46 13.73 1.37
C SER A 174 -0.68 13.54 -0.11
N TRP A 175 -1.78 14.12 -0.57
CA TRP A 175 -2.14 14.19 -1.97
C TRP A 175 -1.79 15.53 -2.55
N GLY A 176 -1.48 15.46 -3.83
CA GLY A 176 -1.40 16.57 -4.72
C GLY A 176 -2.71 17.20 -5.13
N SER A 177 -2.61 18.24 -5.95
CA SER A 177 -3.78 18.78 -6.63
C SER A 177 -4.16 17.89 -7.82
N GLN A 178 -5.46 17.63 -7.99
CA GLN A 178 -5.93 16.84 -9.15
C GLN A 178 -5.49 17.46 -10.49
N LYS A 179 -5.31 18.78 -10.55
CA LYS A 179 -4.83 19.47 -11.75
C LYS A 179 -3.39 19.11 -12.08
N GLU A 180 -2.56 18.85 -11.07
CA GLU A 180 -1.16 18.44 -11.26
C GLU A 180 -1.04 17.02 -11.80
N TYR A 181 -1.96 16.10 -11.47
CA TYR A 181 -1.95 14.74 -12.04
C TYR A 181 -2.14 14.68 -13.56
N TYR A 182 -2.65 15.75 -14.17
CA TYR A 182 -2.80 15.88 -15.62
C TYR A 182 -1.76 16.83 -16.24
N ASN A 183 -0.78 17.28 -15.44
CA ASN A 183 0.39 18.07 -15.84
C ASN A 183 1.68 17.35 -15.40
N ASN A 184 2.27 16.56 -16.29
CA ASN A 184 3.41 15.72 -15.97
C ASN A 184 4.78 16.42 -16.17
N ASP A 185 4.80 17.74 -16.36
CA ASP A 185 6.05 18.51 -16.53
C ASP A 185 6.87 18.55 -15.23
N THR A 186 6.20 18.66 -14.09
CA THR A 186 6.81 18.75 -12.75
C THR A 186 5.81 18.31 -11.68
N TYR A 187 6.28 17.55 -10.68
CA TYR A 187 5.54 17.28 -9.44
C TYR A 187 6.32 17.85 -8.25
N PRO A 188 6.16 19.14 -7.92
CA PRO A 188 6.85 19.77 -6.78
C PRO A 188 6.28 19.31 -5.42
N GLU A 189 5.36 18.34 -5.43
CA GLU A 189 4.58 17.94 -4.27
C GLU A 189 5.40 17.08 -3.30
N SER A 190 5.18 17.34 -2.02
CA SER A 190 5.63 16.49 -0.94
C SER A 190 4.51 15.54 -0.56
N LEU A 191 4.80 14.25 -0.60
CA LEU A 191 3.84 13.16 -0.35
C LEU A 191 3.76 12.78 1.12
N LEU A 192 4.75 13.19 1.92
CA LEU A 192 4.72 13.04 3.38
C LEU A 192 4.67 14.40 4.05
N LEU A 193 3.72 14.53 4.97
CA LEU A 193 3.68 15.58 5.97
C LEU A 193 4.13 14.98 7.29
N ARG A 194 5.05 15.66 7.98
CA ARG A 194 5.56 15.28 9.31
C ARG A 194 5.19 16.38 10.29
N VAL A 195 4.45 16.03 11.33
CA VAL A 195 4.02 16.93 12.41
C VAL A 195 4.83 16.60 13.65
N ASN A 196 5.64 17.55 14.13
CA ASN A 196 6.35 17.41 15.39
C ASN A 196 5.37 17.59 16.57
N LEU A 197 5.27 16.60 17.44
CA LEU A 197 4.29 16.57 18.53
C LEU A 197 4.62 17.52 19.68
N GLU A 198 5.87 17.95 19.80
CA GLU A 198 6.34 18.86 20.84
C GLU A 198 6.25 20.31 20.38
N THR A 199 6.82 20.61 19.21
CA THR A 199 6.93 21.98 18.70
C THR A 199 5.75 22.40 17.84
N LYS A 200 4.92 21.44 17.40
CA LYS A 200 3.85 21.60 16.38
C LYS A 200 4.35 22.03 15.01
N GLU A 201 5.67 22.08 14.80
CA GLU A 201 6.25 22.39 13.50
C GLU A 201 5.97 21.28 12.50
N MET A 202 5.93 21.68 11.23
CA MET A 202 5.61 20.80 10.11
C MET A 202 6.75 20.79 9.11
N ASP A 203 7.19 19.58 8.80
CA ASP A 203 8.15 19.26 7.76
C ASP A 203 7.47 18.45 6.66
N TYR A 204 8.03 18.54 5.46
CA TYR A 204 7.51 17.93 4.26
C TYR A 204 8.65 17.20 3.57
N GLY A 205 8.41 15.98 3.11
CA GLY A 205 9.39 15.31 2.28
C GLY A 205 8.80 14.24 1.38
N PHE A 206 9.71 13.75 0.54
CA PHE A 206 9.47 12.70 -0.46
C PHE A 206 8.53 13.14 -1.58
N SER A 207 8.98 12.98 -2.81
CA SER A 207 8.24 13.37 -4.01
C SER A 207 8.02 12.15 -4.89
N TYR A 208 7.15 12.29 -5.89
CA TYR A 208 6.94 11.23 -6.86
C TYR A 208 8.26 10.83 -7.57
N PRO A 209 8.47 9.53 -7.84
CA PRO A 209 9.55 9.08 -8.69
C PRO A 209 9.46 9.66 -10.11
N GLU A 210 10.61 9.72 -10.82
CA GLU A 210 10.71 10.29 -12.17
C GLU A 210 9.73 9.67 -13.18
N ILE A 211 9.30 8.41 -12.99
CA ILE A 211 8.31 7.77 -13.86
C ILE A 211 7.02 8.58 -13.96
N TYR A 212 6.63 9.28 -12.89
CA TYR A 212 5.40 10.06 -12.87
C TYR A 212 5.46 11.25 -13.84
N THR A 213 6.65 11.77 -14.17
CA THR A 213 6.80 12.86 -15.17
C THR A 213 6.75 12.35 -16.62
N LYS A 214 6.64 11.03 -16.85
CA LYS A 214 6.69 10.44 -18.20
C LYS A 214 5.31 10.26 -18.85
N GLY A 215 4.24 10.47 -18.10
CA GLY A 215 2.88 10.32 -18.61
C GLY A 215 1.84 10.92 -17.67
N VAL A 216 0.61 10.96 -18.15
CA VAL A 216 -0.56 11.27 -17.35
C VAL A 216 -1.20 9.93 -16.99
N TRP A 217 -1.20 9.59 -15.70
CA TRP A 217 -1.57 8.26 -15.21
C TRP A 217 -3.02 8.17 -14.75
N GLY A 218 -3.63 9.32 -14.42
CA GLY A 218 -4.88 9.36 -13.67
C GLY A 218 -4.63 9.40 -12.17
N MET A 219 -5.58 9.94 -11.43
CA MET A 219 -5.53 10.20 -10.00
C MET A 219 -5.31 8.93 -9.17
N GLN A 220 -5.99 7.83 -9.48
CA GLN A 220 -5.89 6.59 -8.68
C GLN A 220 -4.49 5.95 -8.74
N LEU A 221 -3.75 6.16 -9.84
CA LEU A 221 -2.39 5.65 -9.98
C LEU A 221 -1.32 6.51 -9.29
N HIS A 222 -1.71 7.64 -8.69
CA HIS A 222 -0.84 8.48 -7.87
C HIS A 222 -0.90 8.14 -6.37
N VAL A 223 -1.70 7.16 -5.97
CA VAL A 223 -1.77 6.74 -4.57
C VAL A 223 -0.42 6.22 -4.09
N MET A 224 0.15 6.87 -3.08
CA MET A 224 1.34 6.39 -2.40
C MET A 224 0.92 5.40 -1.29
N TYR A 225 1.50 4.20 -1.29
CA TYR A 225 1.32 3.23 -0.21
C TYR A 225 2.56 3.22 0.68
N ASN A 226 2.36 3.17 1.98
CA ASN A 226 3.43 3.28 2.95
C ASN A 226 3.19 2.41 4.19
N MET A 227 4.28 2.13 4.88
CA MET A 227 4.31 1.50 6.20
C MET A 227 5.56 1.94 6.95
N LEU A 228 5.54 1.88 8.28
CA LEU A 228 6.70 2.11 9.14
C LEU A 228 7.24 0.79 9.64
N ASN A 229 8.53 0.51 9.43
CA ASN A 229 9.18 -0.63 10.07
C ASN A 229 9.50 -0.19 11.51
N PRO A 230 8.86 -0.76 12.54
CA PRO A 230 9.07 -0.32 13.92
C PRO A 230 10.47 -0.66 14.45
N GLU A 231 11.14 -1.67 13.88
CA GLU A 231 12.46 -2.13 14.32
C GLU A 231 13.57 -1.22 13.78
N THR A 232 13.47 -0.80 12.51
CA THR A 232 14.47 0.08 11.90
C THR A 232 14.10 1.56 11.93
N SER A 233 12.85 1.89 12.29
CA SER A 233 12.27 3.24 12.17
C SER A 233 12.29 3.82 10.74
N GLU A 234 12.44 2.98 9.73
CA GLU A 234 12.39 3.38 8.32
C GLU A 234 10.96 3.33 7.79
N ILE A 235 10.62 4.29 6.93
CA ILE A 235 9.36 4.24 6.19
C ILE A 235 9.64 3.54 4.86
N VAL A 236 8.84 2.53 4.54
CA VAL A 236 8.87 1.90 3.23
C VAL A 236 7.70 2.42 2.41
N VAL A 237 7.97 2.83 1.19
CA VAL A 237 7.00 3.41 0.26
C VAL A 237 7.00 2.64 -1.06
N GLY A 238 5.79 2.44 -1.60
CA GLY A 238 5.56 1.87 -2.92
C GLY A 238 4.50 2.64 -3.69
N PHE A 239 4.53 2.51 -5.01
CA PHE A 239 3.61 3.17 -5.94
C PHE A 239 2.96 2.17 -6.89
N PRO A 240 1.72 2.42 -7.37
CA PRO A 240 0.99 1.54 -8.28
C PRO A 240 1.73 1.18 -9.55
N ILE A 241 2.48 2.14 -10.11
CA ILE A 241 3.08 2.05 -11.44
C ILE A 241 4.60 1.81 -11.42
N ASP A 242 5.21 1.73 -10.23
CA ASP A 242 6.67 1.60 -10.06
C ASP A 242 7.00 0.28 -9.36
N ASP A 243 7.83 -0.54 -9.98
CA ASP A 243 8.32 -1.81 -9.43
C ASP A 243 9.41 -1.62 -8.37
N HIS A 244 9.80 -0.38 -8.08
CA HIS A 244 10.69 -0.08 -6.98
C HIS A 244 9.95 0.17 -5.67
N LEU A 245 10.64 -0.18 -4.59
CA LEU A 245 10.34 0.27 -3.25
C LEU A 245 11.34 1.35 -2.83
N TYR A 246 10.87 2.31 -2.06
CA TYR A 246 11.67 3.41 -1.53
C TYR A 246 11.72 3.29 -0.02
N VAL A 247 12.93 3.27 0.56
CA VAL A 247 13.15 3.15 2.00
C VAL A 247 13.71 4.47 2.50
N LEU A 248 12.94 5.15 3.34
CA LEU A 248 13.21 6.49 3.84
C LEU A 248 13.64 6.39 5.31
N GLY A 249 14.94 6.58 5.54
CA GLY A 249 15.49 6.77 6.88
C GLY A 249 15.64 8.24 7.26
N GLU A 250 16.44 8.51 8.28
CA GLU A 250 16.83 9.87 8.64
C GLU A 250 17.90 10.39 7.67
N GLY A 251 17.54 11.32 6.80
CA GLY A 251 18.47 11.98 5.88
C GLY A 251 18.84 11.17 4.62
N TYR A 252 18.26 9.99 4.40
CA TYR A 252 18.49 9.21 3.18
C TYR A 252 17.22 8.60 2.60
N VAL A 253 17.30 8.29 1.30
CA VAL A 253 16.32 7.48 0.57
C VAL A 253 17.09 6.40 -0.19
N LYS A 254 16.75 5.12 0.04
CA LYS A 254 17.26 3.98 -0.73
C LYS A 254 16.18 3.50 -1.68
N LYS A 255 16.60 3.02 -2.86
CA LYS A 255 15.72 2.50 -3.90
C LYS A 255 16.01 1.02 -4.12
N HIS A 256 14.99 0.18 -4.03
CA HIS A 256 15.07 -1.28 -4.14
C HIS A 256 14.21 -1.77 -5.31
N PRO A 257 14.81 -2.22 -6.44
CA PRO A 257 14.05 -2.79 -7.55
C PRO A 257 13.52 -4.17 -7.19
N GLN A 258 12.20 -4.35 -7.17
CA GLN A 258 11.62 -5.68 -6.98
C GLN A 258 10.24 -5.79 -7.60
N GLY A 259 10.19 -6.35 -8.82
CA GLY A 259 8.96 -6.51 -9.59
C GLY A 259 8.21 -7.82 -9.37
N SER A 260 6.87 -7.75 -9.47
CA SER A 260 5.96 -8.89 -9.57
C SER A 260 6.18 -9.64 -10.89
N LYS A 261 5.95 -10.95 -10.88
CA LYS A 261 5.91 -11.77 -12.11
C LYS A 261 4.79 -11.35 -13.09
N TYR A 262 3.77 -10.62 -12.61
CA TYR A 262 2.64 -10.14 -13.42
C TYR A 262 2.79 -8.71 -13.93
N PHE A 263 3.74 -7.94 -13.38
CA PHE A 263 3.88 -6.53 -13.71
C PHE A 263 4.70 -6.36 -15.00
N LYS A 264 4.09 -5.74 -16.01
CA LYS A 264 4.72 -5.51 -17.33
C LYS A 264 4.90 -4.02 -17.63
N GLY A 265 4.76 -3.17 -16.62
CA GLY A 265 4.61 -1.73 -16.78
C GLY A 265 3.15 -1.31 -16.94
N VAL A 266 2.91 -0.02 -16.79
CA VAL A 266 1.60 0.61 -16.92
C VAL A 266 1.64 1.57 -18.10
N VAL A 267 0.57 1.58 -18.88
CA VAL A 267 0.32 2.47 -20.00
C VAL A 267 -0.37 3.73 -19.46
N PRO A 268 0.19 4.93 -19.68
CA PRO A 268 -0.44 6.17 -19.28
C PRO A 268 -1.67 6.47 -20.16
N LEU A 269 -2.61 7.25 -19.62
CA LEU A 269 -3.75 7.80 -20.37
C LEU A 269 -3.28 8.71 -21.52
N SER A 270 -2.13 9.37 -21.33
CA SER A 270 -1.50 10.22 -22.34
C SER A 270 -0.01 10.36 -22.04
N THR A 271 0.81 10.39 -23.08
CA THR A 271 2.23 10.79 -22.97
C THR A 271 2.42 12.30 -23.10
N LYS A 272 1.37 13.03 -23.52
CA LYS A 272 1.34 14.51 -23.55
C LYS A 272 0.99 15.06 -22.17
N SER A 273 1.65 16.15 -21.80
CA SER A 273 1.36 16.97 -20.62
C SER A 273 0.16 17.89 -20.83
N LYS A 274 -0.33 18.47 -19.73
CA LYS A 274 -1.36 19.53 -19.67
C LYS A 274 -2.62 19.19 -20.47
N ILE A 275 -3.08 17.95 -20.34
CA ILE A 275 -4.33 17.52 -20.96
C ILE A 275 -5.52 17.91 -20.09
N SER A 276 -6.70 17.99 -20.69
CA SER A 276 -7.95 18.02 -19.94
C SER A 276 -8.14 16.70 -19.18
N PRO A 277 -8.68 16.73 -17.94
CA PRO A 277 -9.02 15.51 -17.22
C PRO A 277 -9.90 14.58 -18.07
N PRO A 278 -9.55 13.30 -18.19
CA PRO A 278 -10.37 12.34 -18.92
C PRO A 278 -11.68 12.05 -18.16
N PRO A 279 -12.70 11.50 -18.83
CA PRO A 279 -13.90 11.01 -18.16
C PRO A 279 -13.55 9.99 -17.04
N PRO A 280 -14.19 10.06 -15.85
CA PRO A 280 -13.85 9.19 -14.73
C PRO A 280 -13.93 7.69 -15.05
N ASN A 281 -14.87 7.27 -15.90
CA ASN A 281 -15.00 5.89 -16.33
C ASN A 281 -13.80 5.42 -17.17
N GLN A 282 -13.24 6.29 -18.01
CA GLN A 282 -12.05 5.96 -18.79
C GLN A 282 -10.83 5.78 -17.88
N GLU A 283 -10.68 6.64 -16.87
CA GLU A 283 -9.60 6.54 -15.89
C GLU A 283 -9.68 5.23 -15.09
N VAL A 284 -10.87 4.88 -14.59
CA VAL A 284 -11.11 3.62 -13.86
C VAL A 284 -10.87 2.39 -14.75
N GLN A 285 -11.30 2.42 -16.01
CA GLN A 285 -11.02 1.33 -16.96
C GLN A 285 -9.52 1.19 -17.25
N ASN A 286 -8.80 2.30 -17.41
CA ASN A 286 -7.36 2.30 -17.61
C ASN A 286 -6.62 1.75 -16.38
N GLU A 287 -7.06 2.07 -15.16
CA GLU A 287 -6.48 1.52 -13.93
C GLU A 287 -6.72 0.00 -13.83
N ARG A 288 -7.98 -0.43 -14.00
CA ARG A 288 -8.38 -1.83 -13.77
C ARG A 288 -7.89 -2.80 -14.83
N SER A 289 -7.65 -2.33 -16.05
CA SER A 289 -7.15 -3.18 -17.15
C SER A 289 -5.64 -3.46 -17.04
N GLN A 290 -4.97 -3.01 -15.98
CA GLN A 290 -3.52 -3.06 -15.84
C GLN A 290 -3.09 -3.62 -14.49
N THR A 291 -2.01 -4.41 -14.51
CA THR A 291 -1.41 -4.92 -13.28
C THR A 291 -0.71 -3.79 -12.53
N THR A 292 -1.03 -3.60 -11.26
CA THR A 292 -0.55 -2.47 -10.48
C THR A 292 -0.29 -2.87 -9.03
N TYR A 293 0.70 -2.24 -8.40
CA TYR A 293 1.01 -2.49 -6.99
C TYR A 293 0.03 -1.79 -6.05
N ARG A 294 -0.13 -2.31 -4.84
CA ARG A 294 -0.97 -1.73 -3.79
C ARG A 294 -0.23 -1.65 -2.46
N THR A 295 -0.92 -1.93 -1.35
CA THR A 295 -0.40 -1.78 0.00
C THR A 295 0.86 -2.60 0.25
N ILE A 296 1.68 -2.11 1.18
CA ILE A 296 2.86 -2.79 1.66
C ILE A 296 2.77 -2.94 3.18
N HIS A 297 3.17 -4.10 3.68
CA HIS A 297 3.10 -4.47 5.09
C HIS A 297 4.44 -5.07 5.52
N TYR A 298 4.76 -4.91 6.80
CA TYR A 298 5.92 -5.56 7.42
C TYR A 298 5.44 -6.58 8.44
N ASP A 299 5.96 -7.79 8.35
CA ASP A 299 5.80 -8.83 9.35
C ASP A 299 7.06 -8.86 10.22
N PRO A 300 7.01 -8.33 11.46
CA PRO A 300 8.16 -8.33 12.35
C PRO A 300 8.51 -9.72 12.89
N TYR A 301 7.60 -10.69 12.85
CA TYR A 301 7.83 -12.03 13.42
C TYR A 301 8.64 -12.91 12.47
N ASN A 302 8.53 -12.66 11.17
CA ASN A 302 9.28 -13.35 10.12
C ASN A 302 10.36 -12.46 9.44
N GLU A 303 10.46 -11.18 9.84
CA GLU A 303 11.32 -10.15 9.21
C GLU A 303 11.14 -10.05 7.68
N ILE A 304 9.88 -10.06 7.22
CA ILE A 304 9.53 -10.01 5.79
C ILE A 304 8.65 -8.82 5.44
N TYR A 305 8.70 -8.42 4.18
CA TYR A 305 7.79 -7.45 3.58
C TYR A 305 6.80 -8.13 2.65
N ILE A 306 5.55 -7.70 2.73
CA ILE A 306 4.43 -8.20 1.92
C ILE A 306 3.93 -7.03 1.07
N ARG A 307 4.02 -7.14 -0.25
CA ARG A 307 3.48 -6.14 -1.18
C ARG A 307 2.33 -6.74 -1.98
N VAL A 308 1.17 -6.09 -1.93
CA VAL A 308 -0.01 -6.49 -2.68
C VAL A 308 0.14 -6.10 -4.15
N VAL A 309 -0.25 -6.99 -5.05
CA VAL A 309 -0.29 -6.77 -6.49
C VAL A 309 -1.71 -7.05 -6.98
N HIS A 310 -2.37 -6.06 -7.57
CA HIS A 310 -3.61 -6.27 -8.31
C HIS A 310 -3.28 -6.69 -9.74
N LYS A 311 -3.88 -7.78 -10.21
CA LYS A 311 -3.75 -8.27 -11.59
C LYS A 311 -4.71 -7.50 -12.50
N ALA A 312 -4.29 -7.29 -13.75
CA ALA A 312 -5.17 -6.73 -14.78
C ALA A 312 -6.49 -7.52 -14.90
N ILE A 313 -7.61 -6.80 -14.95
CA ILE A 313 -8.92 -7.34 -15.31
C ILE A 313 -9.04 -7.30 -16.83
N SER A 314 -9.43 -8.42 -17.46
CA SER A 314 -9.59 -8.45 -18.91
C SER A 314 -10.73 -7.55 -19.37
N GLU A 315 -10.63 -7.05 -20.60
CA GLU A 315 -11.67 -6.21 -21.21
C GLU A 315 -13.03 -6.91 -21.25
N GLU A 316 -13.06 -8.22 -21.53
CA GLU A 316 -14.28 -9.03 -21.46
C GLU A 316 -14.93 -8.98 -20.08
N VAL A 317 -14.16 -9.13 -18.99
CA VAL A 317 -14.70 -9.10 -17.63
C VAL A 317 -15.13 -7.69 -17.23
N LEU A 318 -14.40 -6.65 -17.66
CA LEU A 318 -14.81 -5.26 -17.47
C LEU A 318 -16.13 -4.96 -18.19
N ALA A 319 -16.29 -5.45 -19.41
CA ALA A 319 -17.50 -5.25 -20.21
C ALA A 319 -18.73 -5.97 -19.64
N MET A 320 -18.55 -7.05 -18.86
CA MET A 320 -19.64 -7.73 -18.17
C MET A 320 -20.30 -6.88 -17.08
N ASN A 321 -19.62 -5.85 -16.55
CA ASN A 321 -20.09 -5.05 -15.40
C ASN A 321 -20.53 -5.89 -14.18
N ASP A 322 -19.88 -7.04 -13.97
CA ASP A 322 -20.12 -7.88 -12.81
C ASP A 322 -19.73 -7.12 -11.52
N PRO A 323 -20.62 -7.02 -10.52
CA PRO A 323 -20.40 -6.17 -9.34
C PRO A 323 -19.20 -6.59 -8.49
N VAL A 324 -18.69 -7.81 -8.68
CA VAL A 324 -17.51 -8.31 -7.99
C VAL A 324 -16.32 -8.39 -8.95
N LYS A 325 -16.43 -9.18 -10.02
CA LYS A 325 -15.28 -9.50 -10.91
C LYS A 325 -14.77 -8.30 -11.70
N SER A 326 -15.65 -7.34 -12.03
CA SER A 326 -15.26 -6.12 -12.75
C SER A 326 -14.76 -5.01 -11.81
N VAL A 327 -14.91 -5.19 -10.49
CA VAL A 327 -14.60 -4.20 -9.46
C VAL A 327 -13.37 -4.61 -8.66
N PHE A 328 -13.30 -5.86 -8.25
CA PHE A 328 -12.22 -6.43 -7.46
C PHE A 328 -11.32 -7.26 -8.37
N PRO A 329 -10.09 -6.80 -8.65
CA PRO A 329 -9.15 -7.60 -9.41
C PRO A 329 -8.72 -8.82 -8.60
N LYS A 330 -8.36 -9.89 -9.30
CA LYS A 330 -7.53 -10.96 -8.71
C LYS A 330 -6.21 -10.36 -8.25
N ALA A 331 -5.55 -11.01 -7.30
CA ALA A 331 -4.35 -10.44 -6.71
C ALA A 331 -3.24 -11.47 -6.53
N SER A 332 -2.05 -10.98 -6.21
CA SER A 332 -0.97 -11.76 -5.64
C SER A 332 -0.30 -11.01 -4.49
N LEU A 333 0.34 -11.76 -3.59
CA LEU A 333 1.17 -11.22 -2.52
C LEU A 333 2.63 -11.49 -2.86
N MET A 334 3.40 -10.45 -3.11
CA MET A 334 4.85 -10.55 -3.21
C MET A 334 5.45 -10.56 -1.82
N ILE A 335 6.25 -11.58 -1.53
CA ILE A 335 6.94 -11.74 -0.26
C ILE A 335 8.43 -11.50 -0.47
N MET A 336 9.01 -10.62 0.34
CA MET A 336 10.42 -10.22 0.28
C MET A 336 11.06 -10.34 1.65
N ASP A 337 12.37 -10.63 1.69
CA ASP A 337 13.14 -10.58 2.93
C ASP A 337 13.40 -9.13 3.38
N LYS A 338 14.04 -8.96 4.53
CA LYS A 338 14.42 -7.66 5.09
C LYS A 338 15.38 -6.84 4.22
N GLU A 339 16.03 -7.44 3.23
CA GLU A 339 16.86 -6.75 2.23
C GLU A 339 16.08 -6.42 0.94
N PHE A 340 14.76 -6.63 0.94
CA PHE A 340 13.86 -6.47 -0.18
C PHE A 340 14.11 -7.43 -1.36
N LYS A 341 14.77 -8.56 -1.14
CA LYS A 341 14.90 -9.62 -2.14
C LYS A 341 13.64 -10.48 -2.13
N LYS A 342 13.06 -10.73 -3.31
CA LYS A 342 11.86 -11.58 -3.43
C LYS A 342 12.14 -13.03 -3.05
N LEU A 343 11.42 -13.50 -2.04
CA LEU A 343 11.37 -14.88 -1.57
C LEU A 343 10.36 -15.72 -2.37
N GLY A 344 9.29 -15.07 -2.85
CA GLY A 344 8.23 -15.72 -3.60
C GLY A 344 7.05 -14.80 -3.89
N GLU A 345 6.07 -15.32 -4.59
CA GLU A 345 4.83 -14.60 -4.90
C GLU A 345 3.64 -15.57 -4.90
N VAL A 346 2.66 -15.30 -4.03
CA VAL A 346 1.50 -16.16 -3.79
C VAL A 346 0.28 -15.62 -4.52
N ASP A 347 -0.41 -16.50 -5.24
CA ASP A 347 -1.58 -16.14 -6.04
C ASP A 347 -2.88 -16.23 -5.26
N PHE A 348 -3.70 -15.18 -5.35
CA PHE A 348 -5.07 -15.09 -4.88
C PHE A 348 -5.98 -14.92 -6.11
N ASP A 349 -6.28 -16.03 -6.75
CA ASP A 349 -7.00 -16.06 -8.03
C ASP A 349 -8.53 -16.10 -7.90
N ASN A 350 -9.06 -16.05 -6.69
CA ASN A 350 -10.47 -15.84 -6.39
C ASN A 350 -10.73 -14.38 -5.97
N ASN A 351 -12.00 -13.98 -5.94
CA ASN A 351 -12.42 -12.66 -5.51
C ASN A 351 -12.97 -12.69 -4.08
N ASP A 352 -12.37 -13.53 -3.24
CA ASP A 352 -12.89 -13.84 -1.91
C ASP A 352 -12.31 -12.92 -0.82
N TYR A 353 -11.38 -12.02 -1.16
CA TYR A 353 -10.63 -11.22 -0.20
C TYR A 353 -10.60 -9.73 -0.54
N TRP A 354 -10.77 -8.91 0.48
CA TRP A 354 -10.40 -7.50 0.47
C TRP A 354 -8.88 -7.40 0.64
N ILE A 355 -8.12 -7.79 -0.39
CA ILE A 355 -6.68 -8.09 -0.28
C ILE A 355 -5.80 -6.94 0.26
N ASN A 356 -6.28 -5.69 0.21
CA ASN A 356 -5.58 -4.54 0.78
C ASN A 356 -5.73 -4.40 2.30
N ASN A 357 -6.73 -5.08 2.88
CA ASN A 357 -7.04 -5.08 4.31
C ASN A 357 -6.31 -6.24 4.98
N ILE A 358 -5.03 -6.00 5.27
CA ILE A 358 -4.15 -6.94 5.96
C ILE A 358 -3.75 -6.34 7.31
N PHE A 359 -3.76 -7.15 8.36
CA PHE A 359 -3.04 -6.85 9.59
C PHE A 359 -2.20 -8.07 9.99
N ILE A 360 -1.14 -7.84 10.76
CA ILE A 360 -0.17 -8.88 11.11
C ILE A 360 0.03 -8.85 12.62
N ASN A 361 0.07 -10.04 13.21
CA ASN A 361 0.47 -10.26 14.60
C ASN A 361 1.19 -11.62 14.71
N GLU A 362 1.50 -12.05 15.92
CA GLU A 362 2.26 -13.28 16.20
C GLU A 362 1.56 -14.56 15.73
N ASN A 363 0.24 -14.52 15.52
CA ASN A 363 -0.54 -15.65 15.01
C ASN A 363 -0.52 -15.74 13.48
N GLY A 364 0.00 -14.72 12.78
CA GLY A 364 0.20 -14.74 11.34
C GLY A 364 -0.43 -13.55 10.60
N ILE A 365 -0.59 -13.73 9.29
CA ILE A 365 -1.04 -12.71 8.36
C ILE A 365 -2.56 -12.82 8.22
N HIS A 366 -3.28 -11.80 8.67
CA HIS A 366 -4.74 -11.77 8.66
C HIS A 366 -5.22 -11.02 7.43
N ILE A 367 -6.00 -11.67 6.57
CA ILE A 367 -6.53 -11.08 5.34
C ILE A 367 -8.05 -11.07 5.42
N MET A 368 -8.65 -9.90 5.29
CA MET A 368 -10.10 -9.75 5.36
C MET A 368 -10.78 -10.47 4.19
N LYS A 369 -11.75 -11.33 4.53
CA LYS A 369 -12.60 -12.04 3.57
C LYS A 369 -13.75 -11.14 3.13
N MET A 370 -14.11 -11.22 1.85
CA MET A 370 -15.35 -10.66 1.32
C MET A 370 -16.48 -11.64 1.65
N ASP A 371 -17.35 -11.27 2.58
CA ASP A 371 -18.58 -12.01 2.87
C ASP A 371 -19.79 -11.15 2.48
N PHE A 372 -20.34 -11.42 1.30
CA PHE A 372 -21.54 -10.73 0.80
C PHE A 372 -22.84 -11.34 1.33
N VAL A 373 -22.77 -12.40 2.14
CA VAL A 373 -23.95 -13.09 2.69
C VAL A 373 -24.16 -12.71 4.14
N ASN A 374 -23.08 -12.67 4.93
CA ASN A 374 -23.12 -12.28 6.33
C ASN A 374 -22.44 -10.93 6.54
N GLU A 375 -23.19 -9.85 6.38
CA GLU A 375 -22.72 -8.48 6.57
C GLU A 375 -22.54 -8.11 8.05
N ASP A 376 -23.01 -8.95 8.98
CA ASP A 376 -22.98 -8.70 10.43
C ASP A 376 -21.68 -9.20 11.10
N VAL A 377 -20.69 -9.68 10.34
CA VAL A 377 -19.44 -10.22 10.88
C VAL A 377 -18.24 -9.83 10.01
N LEU A 378 -17.23 -9.21 10.61
CA LEU A 378 -15.92 -9.06 9.99
C LEU A 378 -15.18 -10.39 10.07
N THR A 379 -14.86 -10.98 8.93
CA THR A 379 -14.13 -12.25 8.85
C THR A 379 -12.73 -12.03 8.30
N PHE A 380 -11.73 -12.56 9.00
CA PHE A 380 -10.34 -12.58 8.54
C PHE A 380 -9.85 -14.03 8.49
N ASP A 381 -9.34 -14.46 7.35
CA ASP A 381 -8.58 -15.72 7.31
C ASP A 381 -7.13 -15.45 7.74
N VAL A 382 -6.59 -16.38 8.52
CA VAL A 382 -5.24 -16.29 9.08
C VAL A 382 -4.33 -17.21 8.29
N PHE A 383 -3.22 -16.67 7.80
CA PHE A 383 -2.23 -17.37 7.00
C PHE A 383 -0.90 -17.43 7.74
N ASP A 384 -0.23 -18.58 7.63
CA ASP A 384 1.12 -18.78 8.12
C ASP A 384 2.11 -18.90 6.95
N LEU A 385 3.35 -18.53 7.21
CA LEU A 385 4.44 -18.60 6.24
C LEU A 385 5.56 -19.49 6.79
N LYS A 386 5.73 -20.66 6.19
CA LYS A 386 6.65 -21.70 6.65
C LYS A 386 7.86 -21.81 5.74
N PHE A 387 9.05 -21.56 6.28
CA PHE A 387 10.29 -21.76 5.55
C PHE A 387 10.78 -23.21 5.68
N PRO A 388 11.24 -23.86 4.59
CA PRO A 388 11.82 -25.19 4.66
C PRO A 388 13.01 -25.23 5.62
N GLY A 389 13.00 -26.16 6.58
CA GLY A 389 14.11 -26.37 7.52
C GLY A 389 14.02 -25.58 8.83
N THR A 390 13.03 -24.69 9.00
CA THR A 390 12.71 -24.07 10.29
C THR A 390 11.56 -24.83 10.95
N GLY A 391 11.82 -26.06 11.39
CA GLY A 391 10.90 -26.70 12.33
C GLY A 391 10.91 -25.91 13.63
N LYS A 392 9.81 -25.21 13.97
CA LYS A 392 9.58 -24.77 15.34
C LYS A 392 9.43 -26.05 16.19
N ASN A 393 10.45 -26.35 16.99
CA ASN A 393 10.39 -27.37 18.04
C ASN A 393 9.44 -26.93 19.15
#